data_AF-A0AAV5GQX5-F1
#
_entry.id   AF-A0AAV5GQX5-F1
#
_cell.length_a   1.000
_cell.length_b   1.000
_cell.length_c   1.000
_cell.angle_alpha   90.00
_cell.angle_beta   90.00
_cell.angle_gamma   90.00
#
_symmetry.space_group_name_H-M   'P 1'
#
loop_
_entity.id
_entity.type
_entity.pdbx_description
1 polymer ?
#
loop_
_entity_poly.entity_id
_entity_poly.type
_entity_poly.pdbx_seq_one_letter_code
_entity_poly.pdbx_strand_id
1 'polypeptide(L)'
;MPPKPKGLKASKRAAPVDPATLANDTSAAETQPKLNKEQTMPLDEDALTLGDLFELRTSVLEILYPFPTSLSLEDADPDRIDEARSFLRGILHGCAVLEPFVPLSDYGDLDDEARGDGSRDEENVSKRRADVAEDKLEALGVGTSWQQHLAEPSLWFLQSFALHYLGELFEPPEEILKASAVKNAAGTKRRKVDVREPQTREAWFDAAWSRLRLVVDGLFPAAWEGADDADHLVIMSLVASLYSHCQARYVDALFGAGADDDALDVEGEDAWFGWRYDCAGSGNSLGAESHYLGASDSIPAYLRAVTARIALLEARAPAGPEAAVEELAKGVKELHLYGDSHLLELQDDDDALPLYRFLVDVCVADASAARFLLLEDAVEAKYRPDAGDDDDDEEGEVTPLPLDADEVVAAKKAAEEATVAVRKTLEAFKALPAEFAHPSAKLAQYRKLEEVLLVSSALINPDETDAMAAREREIDDVRKEGGLEQDVAAEGAADAGKEA
;
A
#
# COMPACT_ATOMS: atom_id res chain seq x y z
N MET A 1 -63.34 2.63 16.37
CA MET A 1 -62.09 3.31 16.76
C MET A 1 -61.06 2.25 17.10
N PRO A 2 -60.14 1.93 16.18
CA PRO A 2 -58.95 1.16 16.52
C PRO A 2 -57.92 2.06 17.23
N PRO A 3 -57.12 1.53 18.17
CA PRO A 3 -56.32 2.32 19.08
C PRO A 3 -55.04 2.86 18.43
N LYS A 4 -54.63 4.05 18.89
CA LYS A 4 -53.35 4.70 18.56
C LYS A 4 -52.15 3.79 18.88
N PRO A 5 -51.09 3.78 18.05
CA PRO A 5 -49.88 3.01 18.32
C PRO A 5 -49.15 3.51 19.57
N LYS A 6 -48.71 2.56 20.40
CA LYS A 6 -47.90 2.79 21.60
C LYS A 6 -46.48 3.18 21.17
N GLY A 7 -45.98 4.25 21.79
CA GLY A 7 -44.68 4.84 21.51
C GLY A 7 -43.50 3.87 21.59
N LEU A 8 -42.60 4.03 20.63
CA LEU A 8 -41.22 3.56 20.64
C LEU A 8 -40.54 4.08 21.92
N LYS A 9 -40.19 3.15 22.81
CA LYS A 9 -39.30 3.45 23.93
C LYS A 9 -37.86 3.49 23.40
N ALA A 10 -37.21 4.59 23.77
CA ALA A 10 -35.80 4.93 23.67
C ALA A 10 -34.81 3.77 23.44
N SER A 11 -33.96 4.01 22.44
CA SER A 11 -32.69 3.37 22.18
C SER A 11 -31.84 3.22 23.45
N LYS A 12 -31.44 1.99 23.78
CA LYS A 12 -30.27 1.73 24.61
C LYS A 12 -29.05 1.77 23.70
N ARG A 13 -28.45 2.96 23.58
CA ARG A 13 -27.05 3.10 23.15
C ARG A 13 -26.21 2.29 24.14
N ALA A 14 -25.52 1.25 23.66
CA ALA A 14 -24.51 0.56 24.46
C ALA A 14 -23.42 1.59 24.78
N ALA A 15 -23.08 1.71 26.07
CA ALA A 15 -21.98 2.54 26.52
C ALA A 15 -20.63 1.91 26.09
N PRO A 16 -19.54 2.70 26.01
CA PRO A 16 -18.22 2.19 25.68
C PRO A 16 -17.80 1.14 26.71
N VAL A 17 -17.23 0.04 26.25
CA VAL A 17 -16.71 -1.02 27.13
C VAL A 17 -15.41 -0.52 27.76
N ASP A 18 -15.33 -0.58 29.09
CA ASP A 18 -14.18 -0.15 29.89
C ASP A 18 -13.02 -1.17 29.75
N PRO A 19 -11.86 -0.77 29.19
CA PRO A 19 -10.73 -1.66 28.93
C PRO A 19 -10.14 -2.29 30.19
N ALA A 20 -10.40 -1.74 31.38
CA ALA A 20 -9.95 -2.32 32.65
C ALA A 20 -10.65 -3.66 33.01
N THR A 21 -11.77 -3.99 32.38
CA THR A 21 -12.51 -5.24 32.67
C THR A 21 -12.00 -6.47 31.91
N LEU A 22 -11.10 -6.29 30.93
CA LEU A 22 -10.49 -7.38 30.14
C LEU A 22 -9.11 -7.82 30.68
N ALA A 23 -8.56 -7.13 31.69
CA ALA A 23 -7.19 -7.33 32.17
C ALA A 23 -6.96 -8.55 33.09
N ASN A 24 -7.94 -9.46 33.24
CA ASN A 24 -7.87 -10.57 34.20
C ASN A 24 -7.79 -11.98 33.59
N ASP A 25 -7.25 -12.11 32.37
CA ASP A 25 -6.74 -13.39 31.86
C ASP A 25 -5.37 -13.17 31.20
N THR A 26 -4.38 -12.81 32.03
CA THR A 26 -2.97 -12.83 31.64
C THR A 26 -2.31 -14.11 32.17
N SER A 27 -2.01 -15.02 31.26
CA SER A 27 -0.82 -15.86 31.37
C SER A 27 0.07 -15.55 30.17
N ALA A 28 1.19 -14.91 30.52
CA ALA A 28 2.36 -14.49 29.77
C ALA A 28 2.73 -15.27 28.48
N ALA A 29 3.27 -14.47 27.54
CA ALA A 29 4.25 -14.81 26.50
C ALA A 29 3.82 -15.76 25.38
N GLU A 30 3.08 -15.23 24.41
CA GLU A 30 3.07 -15.75 23.03
C GLU A 30 2.98 -14.56 22.06
N THR A 31 4.09 -14.20 21.42
CA THR A 31 4.19 -13.12 20.41
C THR A 31 3.73 -13.54 19.01
N GLN A 32 3.17 -14.74 18.85
CA GLN A 32 2.61 -15.22 17.59
C GLN A 32 1.08 -15.21 17.64
N PRO A 33 0.40 -14.53 16.69
CA PRO A 33 -1.06 -14.61 16.61
C PRO A 33 -1.47 -16.05 16.31
N LYS A 34 -2.20 -16.68 17.25
CA LYS A 34 -2.71 -18.04 17.10
C LYS A 34 -3.85 -18.07 16.09
N LEU A 35 -3.51 -18.32 14.82
CA LEU A 35 -4.46 -18.48 13.72
C LEU A 35 -5.50 -19.57 14.03
N ASN A 36 -6.76 -19.25 13.73
CA ASN A 36 -7.87 -20.17 13.93
C ASN A 36 -8.01 -21.15 12.76
N LYS A 37 -7.53 -22.38 12.99
CA LYS A 37 -7.62 -23.52 12.05
C LYS A 37 -9.05 -23.87 11.63
N GLU A 38 -10.08 -23.43 12.36
CA GLU A 38 -11.48 -23.73 12.07
C GLU A 38 -12.13 -22.75 11.08
N GLN A 39 -11.50 -21.59 10.80
CA GLN A 39 -12.03 -20.56 9.88
C GLN A 39 -11.24 -20.42 8.58
N THR A 40 -10.09 -21.09 8.48
CA THR A 40 -9.36 -21.28 7.22
C THR A 40 -10.09 -22.34 6.40
N MET A 41 -10.19 -22.15 5.08
CA MET A 41 -10.63 -23.24 4.20
C MET A 41 -9.76 -24.46 4.51
N PRO A 42 -10.34 -25.66 4.75
CA PRO A 42 -9.52 -26.85 4.97
C PRO A 42 -8.79 -27.13 3.66
N LEU A 43 -7.54 -26.69 3.57
CA LEU A 43 -6.62 -27.11 2.53
C LEU A 43 -6.37 -28.59 2.80
N ASP A 44 -6.63 -29.43 1.81
CA ASP A 44 -6.46 -30.88 1.91
C ASP A 44 -5.08 -31.18 2.51
N GLU A 45 -4.98 -32.18 3.39
CA GLU A 45 -3.72 -32.60 4.04
C GLU A 45 -2.67 -33.14 3.05
N ASP A 46 -2.92 -33.05 1.74
CA ASP A 46 -1.90 -33.10 0.69
C ASP A 46 -0.97 -31.89 0.88
N ALA A 47 0.29 -32.18 1.18
CA ALA A 47 1.16 -31.25 1.88
C ALA A 47 1.42 -29.96 1.07
N LEU A 48 0.83 -28.85 1.55
CA LEU A 48 1.01 -27.50 1.03
C LEU A 48 2.50 -27.16 0.93
N THR A 49 2.96 -26.87 -0.27
CA THR A 49 4.36 -26.57 -0.58
C THR A 49 4.64 -25.07 -0.49
N LEU A 50 5.92 -24.69 -0.43
CA LEU A 50 6.33 -23.29 -0.52
C LEU A 50 5.86 -22.65 -1.84
N GLY A 51 5.83 -23.41 -2.94
CA GLY A 51 5.32 -22.96 -4.23
C GLY A 51 3.84 -22.63 -4.19
N ASP A 52 3.02 -23.49 -3.59
CA ASP A 52 1.57 -23.25 -3.44
C ASP A 52 1.29 -21.95 -2.66
N LEU A 53 2.16 -21.60 -1.70
CA LEU A 53 2.04 -20.34 -0.95
C LEU A 53 2.34 -19.11 -1.80
N PHE A 54 3.29 -19.20 -2.73
CA PHE A 54 3.54 -18.14 -3.71
C PHE A 54 2.41 -18.02 -4.73
N GLU A 55 1.80 -19.14 -5.15
CA GLU A 55 0.61 -19.11 -6.00
C GLU A 55 -0.59 -18.44 -5.30
N LEU A 56 -0.79 -18.74 -4.01
CA LEU A 56 -1.78 -18.04 -3.17
C LEU A 56 -1.47 -16.54 -3.07
N ARG A 57 -0.20 -16.16 -2.91
CA ARG A 57 0.21 -14.74 -2.93
C ARG A 57 -0.20 -14.08 -4.25
N THR A 58 0.09 -14.71 -5.38
CA THR A 58 -0.30 -14.18 -6.71
C THR A 58 -1.82 -14.03 -6.81
N SER A 59 -2.59 -15.03 -6.37
CA SER A 59 -4.06 -14.99 -6.34
C SER A 59 -4.60 -13.85 -5.46
N VAL A 60 -3.95 -13.54 -4.33
CA VAL A 60 -4.28 -12.36 -3.51
C VAL A 60 -4.03 -11.08 -4.30
N LEU A 61 -2.87 -10.96 -4.96
CA LEU A 61 -2.53 -9.77 -5.73
C LEU A 61 -3.46 -9.56 -6.93
N GLU A 62 -3.93 -10.61 -7.59
CA GLU A 62 -4.95 -10.52 -8.65
C GLU A 62 -6.31 -10.01 -8.14
N ILE A 63 -6.60 -10.17 -6.85
CA ILE A 63 -7.80 -9.62 -6.23
C ILE A 63 -7.59 -8.17 -5.79
N LEU A 64 -6.46 -7.89 -5.14
CA LEU A 64 -6.17 -6.57 -4.57
C LEU A 64 -5.70 -5.55 -5.62
N TYR A 65 -5.11 -6.02 -6.71
CA TYR A 65 -4.57 -5.23 -7.82
C TYR A 65 -4.94 -5.93 -9.15
N PRO A 66 -6.22 -5.94 -9.52
CA PRO A 66 -6.74 -6.76 -10.61
C PRO A 66 -6.30 -6.32 -12.01
N PHE A 67 -5.74 -5.12 -12.14
CA PHE A 67 -5.25 -4.60 -13.41
C PHE A 67 -3.73 -4.46 -13.38
N PRO A 68 -3.05 -4.66 -14.51
CA PRO A 68 -1.59 -4.46 -14.60
C PRO A 68 -1.15 -3.03 -14.22
N THR A 69 -2.07 -2.06 -14.31
CA THR A 69 -1.86 -0.65 -13.97
C THR A 69 -2.17 -0.29 -12.51
N SER A 70 -2.69 -1.23 -11.71
CA SER A 70 -3.11 -0.97 -10.34
C SER A 70 -1.95 -0.93 -9.36
N LEU A 71 -1.77 0.22 -8.69
CA LEU A 71 -0.76 0.44 -7.65
C LEU A 71 -1.36 0.74 -6.27
N SER A 72 -2.68 0.99 -6.18
CA SER A 72 -3.38 1.25 -4.92
C SER A 72 -4.49 0.22 -4.69
N LEU A 73 -4.90 0.08 -3.42
CA LEU A 73 -5.99 -0.83 -3.02
C LEU A 73 -7.38 -0.32 -3.43
N GLU A 74 -7.52 0.92 -3.91
CA GLU A 74 -8.80 1.44 -4.39
C GLU A 74 -9.32 0.69 -5.62
N ASP A 75 -8.40 0.08 -6.39
CA ASP A 75 -8.71 -0.76 -7.54
C ASP A 75 -9.11 -2.20 -7.17
N ALA A 76 -9.00 -2.59 -5.89
CA ALA A 76 -9.24 -3.97 -5.48
C ALA A 76 -10.65 -4.45 -5.81
N ASP A 77 -10.80 -5.72 -6.21
CA ASP A 77 -12.10 -6.32 -6.51
C ASP A 77 -12.93 -6.46 -5.22
N PRO A 78 -13.97 -5.62 -5.00
CA PRO A 78 -14.75 -5.62 -3.77
C PRO A 78 -15.53 -6.93 -3.58
N ASP A 79 -15.73 -7.70 -4.64
CA ASP A 79 -16.49 -8.95 -4.63
C ASP A 79 -15.66 -10.11 -4.09
N ARG A 80 -14.34 -9.98 -4.17
CA ARG A 80 -13.38 -11.04 -3.83
C ARG A 80 -12.51 -10.69 -2.62
N ILE A 81 -12.69 -9.55 -1.97
CA ILE A 81 -11.94 -9.17 -0.75
C ILE A 81 -11.99 -10.25 0.35
N ASP A 82 -13.14 -10.87 0.57
CA ASP A 82 -13.28 -11.93 1.56
C ASP A 82 -12.56 -13.22 1.16
N GLU A 83 -12.41 -13.46 -0.14
CA GLU A 83 -11.58 -14.53 -0.70
C GLU A 83 -10.09 -14.21 -0.47
N ALA A 84 -9.63 -13.00 -0.80
CA ALA A 84 -8.27 -12.55 -0.51
C ALA A 84 -7.92 -12.66 0.99
N ARG A 85 -8.81 -12.24 1.89
CA ARG A 85 -8.63 -12.44 3.34
C ARG A 85 -8.50 -13.91 3.73
N SER A 86 -9.19 -14.80 3.03
CA SER A 86 -9.14 -16.24 3.29
C SER A 86 -7.82 -16.83 2.79
N PHE A 87 -7.35 -16.42 1.61
CA PHE A 87 -6.04 -16.78 1.08
C PHE A 87 -4.90 -16.27 1.96
N LEU A 88 -4.95 -15.01 2.41
CA LEU A 88 -3.95 -14.44 3.32
C LEU A 88 -3.81 -15.25 4.62
N ARG A 89 -4.93 -15.65 5.23
CA ARG A 89 -4.92 -16.55 6.40
C ARG A 89 -4.41 -17.95 6.04
N GLY A 90 -4.74 -18.44 4.84
CA GLY A 90 -4.20 -19.69 4.29
C GLY A 90 -2.68 -19.65 4.17
N ILE A 91 -2.12 -18.54 3.70
CA ILE A 91 -0.67 -18.31 3.63
C ILE A 91 -0.06 -18.37 5.03
N LEU A 92 -0.60 -17.63 5.99
CA LEU A 92 -0.10 -17.67 7.38
C LEU A 92 -0.17 -19.08 7.99
N HIS A 93 -1.27 -19.80 7.75
CA HIS A 93 -1.41 -21.17 8.22
C HIS A 93 -0.37 -22.10 7.59
N GLY A 94 -0.18 -22.00 6.28
CA GLY A 94 0.79 -22.80 5.54
C GLY A 94 2.23 -22.51 5.94
N CYS A 95 2.57 -21.24 6.15
CA CYS A 95 3.87 -20.87 6.72
C CYS A 95 4.08 -21.54 8.07
N ALA A 96 3.08 -21.56 8.96
CA ALA A 96 3.19 -22.23 10.26
C ALA A 96 3.30 -23.78 10.16
N VAL A 97 2.79 -24.38 9.09
CA VAL A 97 2.93 -25.83 8.82
C VAL A 97 4.32 -26.17 8.30
N LEU A 98 4.85 -25.35 7.38
CA LEU A 98 6.17 -25.54 6.79
C LEU A 98 7.30 -25.13 7.72
N GLU A 99 7.07 -24.13 8.57
CA GLU A 99 8.04 -23.53 9.47
C GLU A 99 8.87 -24.61 10.17
N PRO A 100 8.33 -25.59 10.92
CA PRO A 100 9.10 -26.62 11.62
C PRO A 100 10.11 -27.42 10.78
N PHE A 101 9.95 -27.44 9.45
CA PHE A 101 10.84 -28.14 8.54
C PHE A 101 11.92 -27.25 7.95
N VAL A 102 11.79 -25.93 7.97
CA VAL A 102 12.79 -25.02 7.37
C VAL A 102 14.07 -25.02 8.20
N PRO A 103 15.25 -25.22 7.57
CA PRO A 103 16.51 -25.18 8.28
C PRO A 103 16.75 -23.77 8.80
N LEU A 104 17.20 -23.69 10.05
CA LEU A 104 17.63 -22.42 10.62
C LEU A 104 18.94 -22.03 9.98
N SER A 105 18.97 -20.82 9.43
CA SER A 105 20.21 -20.30 8.88
C SER A 105 21.16 -19.82 9.98
N ASP A 106 22.45 -20.11 9.80
CA ASP A 106 23.55 -19.69 10.68
C ASP A 106 24.02 -18.25 10.36
N TYR A 107 23.13 -17.43 9.80
CA TYR A 107 23.46 -16.08 9.36
C TYR A 107 23.53 -15.11 10.55
N GLY A 108 24.71 -15.11 11.18
CA GLY A 108 25.17 -14.09 12.10
C GLY A 108 24.52 -14.11 13.48
N ASP A 109 25.19 -13.44 14.42
CA ASP A 109 24.71 -13.12 15.77
C ASP A 109 23.49 -12.16 15.69
N LEU A 110 22.41 -12.58 15.03
CA LEU A 110 21.10 -11.97 15.25
C LEU A 110 20.78 -12.20 16.72
N ASP A 111 20.67 -11.09 17.46
CA ASP A 111 20.41 -11.08 18.89
C ASP A 111 19.28 -12.08 19.20
N ASP A 112 19.51 -13.03 20.10
CA ASP A 112 18.51 -14.02 20.51
C ASP A 112 17.22 -13.32 21.00
N GLU A 113 17.34 -12.06 21.44
CA GLU A 113 16.22 -11.16 21.78
C GLU A 113 15.37 -10.77 20.56
N ALA A 114 15.96 -10.58 19.38
CA ALA A 114 15.26 -10.22 18.14
C ALA A 114 14.48 -11.41 17.54
N ARG A 115 14.95 -12.64 17.76
CA ARG A 115 14.22 -13.88 17.43
C ARG A 115 13.01 -14.12 18.34
N GLY A 116 12.90 -13.37 19.45
CA GLY A 116 11.87 -13.51 20.48
C GLY A 116 11.99 -14.79 21.32
N ASP A 117 11.21 -14.88 22.41
CA ASP A 117 11.04 -16.06 23.31
C ASP A 117 10.60 -17.36 22.58
N GLY A 118 10.42 -17.30 21.27
CA GLY A 118 10.06 -18.42 20.40
C GLY A 118 11.18 -18.87 19.46
N SER A 119 12.45 -18.50 19.72
CA SER A 119 13.60 -18.98 18.92
C SER A 119 13.42 -20.47 18.65
N ARG A 120 13.24 -20.85 17.39
CA ARG A 120 12.96 -22.23 17.03
C ARG A 120 14.13 -23.07 17.51
N ASP A 121 13.85 -24.00 18.40
CA ASP A 121 14.87 -24.90 18.93
C ASP A 121 15.46 -25.73 17.77
N GLU A 122 16.73 -25.50 17.46
CA GLU A 122 17.47 -26.21 16.42
C GLU A 122 17.39 -27.74 16.60
N GLU A 123 17.32 -28.19 17.86
CA GLU A 123 17.13 -29.60 18.19
C GLU A 123 15.76 -30.10 17.72
N ASN A 124 14.71 -29.30 17.88
CA ASN A 124 13.36 -29.65 17.43
C ASN A 124 13.22 -29.60 15.90
N VAL A 125 13.82 -28.60 15.23
CA VAL A 125 13.85 -28.54 13.75
C VAL A 125 14.59 -29.75 13.19
N SER A 126 15.76 -30.06 13.74
CA SER A 126 16.55 -31.24 13.36
C SER A 126 15.77 -32.54 13.54
N LYS A 127 15.07 -32.71 14.66
CA LYS A 127 14.21 -33.88 14.92
C LYS A 127 13.08 -33.99 13.89
N ARG A 128 12.35 -32.90 13.64
CA ARG A 128 11.23 -32.89 12.69
C ARG A 128 11.67 -33.21 11.27
N ARG A 129 12.84 -32.69 10.86
CA ARG A 129 13.45 -33.01 9.56
C ARG A 129 13.92 -34.46 9.48
N ALA A 130 14.53 -35.01 10.54
CA ALA A 130 15.01 -36.39 10.55
C ALA A 130 13.89 -37.43 10.37
N ASP A 131 12.65 -37.09 10.77
CA ASP A 131 11.47 -37.95 10.61
C ASP A 131 10.89 -37.93 9.18
N VAL A 132 11.41 -37.08 8.29
CA VAL A 132 10.94 -36.90 6.91
C VAL A 132 12.07 -37.20 5.93
N ALA A 133 11.78 -37.94 4.87
CA ALA A 133 12.77 -38.23 3.83
C ALA A 133 13.11 -36.95 3.03
N GLU A 134 14.37 -36.79 2.64
CA GLU A 134 14.85 -35.56 1.98
C GLU A 134 14.10 -35.24 0.68
N ASP A 135 13.71 -36.26 -0.10
CA ASP A 135 12.90 -36.10 -1.32
C ASP A 135 11.53 -35.46 -1.03
N LYS A 136 10.96 -35.70 0.15
CA LYS A 136 9.73 -35.03 0.59
C LYS A 136 9.98 -33.60 1.05
N LEU A 137 11.10 -33.35 1.73
CA LEU A 137 11.48 -31.98 2.12
C LEU A 137 11.76 -31.13 0.88
N GLU A 138 12.41 -31.71 -0.13
CA GLU A 138 12.62 -31.08 -1.43
C GLU A 138 11.30 -30.80 -2.14
N ALA A 139 10.35 -31.74 -2.14
CA ALA A 139 9.02 -31.54 -2.73
C ALA A 139 8.21 -30.42 -2.03
N LEU A 140 8.43 -30.22 -0.73
CA LEU A 140 7.83 -29.13 0.04
C LEU A 140 8.49 -27.76 -0.21
N GLY A 141 9.64 -27.72 -0.89
CA GLY A 141 10.43 -26.50 -1.09
C GLY A 141 11.30 -26.12 0.13
N VAL A 142 11.52 -27.03 1.07
CA VAL A 142 12.23 -26.79 2.34
C VAL A 142 13.41 -27.74 2.56
N GLY A 143 13.89 -28.42 1.52
CA GLY A 143 15.05 -29.32 1.59
C GLY A 143 16.37 -28.58 1.83
N THR A 144 17.46 -29.33 1.81
CA THR A 144 18.84 -28.83 2.01
C THR A 144 19.56 -28.51 0.70
N SER A 145 18.90 -28.71 -0.44
CA SER A 145 19.47 -28.36 -1.74
C SER A 145 19.84 -26.88 -1.77
N TRP A 146 20.88 -26.54 -2.54
CA TRP A 146 21.32 -25.16 -2.67
C TRP A 146 20.21 -24.25 -3.20
N GLN A 147 19.19 -24.75 -3.91
CA GLN A 147 18.05 -23.95 -4.38
C GLN A 147 17.08 -23.59 -3.25
N GLN A 148 17.14 -24.29 -2.11
CA GLN A 148 16.20 -24.18 -0.99
C GLN A 148 16.79 -23.47 0.23
N HIS A 149 18.00 -22.92 0.11
CA HIS A 149 18.59 -22.01 1.10
C HIS A 149 17.75 -20.74 1.32
N LEU A 150 16.88 -20.40 0.36
CA LEU A 150 15.95 -19.28 0.43
C LEU A 150 14.66 -19.59 1.19
N ALA A 151 14.43 -20.83 1.63
CA ALA A 151 13.17 -21.22 2.26
C ALA A 151 12.82 -20.40 3.52
N GLU A 152 13.80 -20.08 4.36
CA GLU A 152 13.60 -19.23 5.55
C GLU A 152 13.26 -17.77 5.17
N PRO A 153 14.07 -17.07 4.35
CA PRO A 153 13.69 -15.75 3.82
C PRO A 153 12.31 -15.73 3.14
N SER A 154 12.00 -16.74 2.32
CA SER A 154 10.71 -16.85 1.63
C SER A 154 9.54 -17.03 2.60
N LEU A 155 9.69 -17.84 3.65
CA LEU A 155 8.64 -17.96 4.67
C LEU A 155 8.41 -16.65 5.42
N TRP A 156 9.47 -15.98 5.85
CA TRP A 156 9.32 -14.68 6.52
C TRP A 156 8.72 -13.62 5.61
N PHE A 157 9.11 -13.59 4.33
CA PHE A 157 8.49 -12.75 3.33
C PHE A 157 6.99 -13.03 3.19
N LEU A 158 6.58 -14.30 3.04
CA LEU A 158 5.17 -14.68 2.86
C LEU A 158 4.33 -14.41 4.11
N GLN A 159 4.87 -14.65 5.30
CA GLN A 159 4.22 -14.29 6.57
C GLN A 159 3.99 -12.78 6.64
N SER A 160 5.03 -12.00 6.34
CA SER A 160 4.96 -10.54 6.41
C SER A 160 4.05 -9.96 5.34
N PHE A 161 4.06 -10.52 4.14
CA PHE A 161 3.12 -10.21 3.06
C PHE A 161 1.69 -10.40 3.54
N ALA A 162 1.41 -11.55 4.14
CA ALA A 162 0.07 -11.87 4.57
C ALA A 162 -0.39 -10.96 5.73
N LEU A 163 0.48 -10.68 6.69
CA LEU A 163 0.20 -9.75 7.80
C LEU A 163 -0.03 -8.32 7.31
N HIS A 164 0.81 -7.82 6.41
CA HIS A 164 0.72 -6.48 5.84
C HIS A 164 -0.64 -6.27 5.15
N TYR A 165 -1.02 -7.17 4.23
CA TYR A 165 -2.29 -7.03 3.51
C TYR A 165 -3.51 -7.35 4.39
N LEU A 166 -3.38 -8.15 5.45
CA LEU A 166 -4.44 -8.26 6.46
C LEU A 166 -4.62 -6.95 7.24
N GLY A 167 -3.53 -6.24 7.54
CA GLY A 167 -3.54 -4.90 8.14
C GLY A 167 -4.21 -3.87 7.24
N GLU A 168 -3.90 -3.86 5.94
CA GLU A 168 -4.58 -3.03 4.94
C GLU A 168 -6.09 -3.32 4.86
N LEU A 169 -6.48 -4.60 4.96
CA LEU A 169 -7.88 -5.02 4.90
C LEU A 169 -8.62 -4.94 6.25
N PHE A 170 -7.93 -4.55 7.32
CA PHE A 170 -8.52 -4.33 8.64
C PHE A 170 -9.38 -3.06 8.62
N GLU A 171 -8.84 -1.98 8.04
CA GLU A 171 -9.52 -0.70 7.77
C GLU A 171 -9.39 -0.38 6.27
N PRO A 172 -10.16 -1.08 5.41
CA PRO A 172 -10.03 -0.91 3.97
C PRO A 172 -10.51 0.49 3.53
N PRO A 173 -10.03 1.00 2.37
CA PRO A 173 -10.47 2.26 1.79
C PRO A 173 -12.00 2.42 1.73
N GLU A 174 -12.48 3.67 1.77
CA GLU A 174 -13.90 3.98 1.87
C GLU A 174 -14.71 3.43 0.67
N GLU A 175 -14.09 3.36 -0.50
CA GLU A 175 -14.64 2.81 -1.74
C GLU A 175 -14.99 1.33 -1.59
N ILE A 176 -14.10 0.56 -0.98
CA ILE A 176 -14.32 -0.85 -0.65
C ILE A 176 -15.42 -0.98 0.41
N LEU A 177 -15.42 -0.09 1.41
CA LEU A 177 -16.45 -0.07 2.46
C LEU A 177 -17.83 0.26 1.90
N LYS A 178 -17.95 1.23 0.99
CA LYS A 178 -19.20 1.62 0.31
C LYS A 178 -19.76 0.45 -0.49
N ALA A 179 -18.94 -0.21 -1.31
CA ALA A 179 -19.34 -1.39 -2.07
C ALA A 179 -19.76 -2.57 -1.16
N SER A 180 -19.01 -2.81 -0.08
CA SER A 180 -19.30 -3.85 0.91
C SER A 180 -20.56 -3.56 1.74
N ALA A 181 -20.81 -2.29 2.10
CA ALA A 181 -21.99 -1.88 2.86
C ALA A 181 -23.28 -2.11 2.08
N VAL A 182 -23.28 -1.84 0.77
CA VAL A 182 -24.40 -2.16 -0.13
C VAL A 182 -24.69 -3.67 -0.13
N LYS A 183 -23.67 -4.52 -0.10
CA LYS A 183 -23.83 -5.98 -0.02
C LYS A 183 -24.28 -6.47 1.34
N ASN A 184 -23.76 -5.91 2.43
CA ASN A 184 -24.13 -6.31 3.78
C ASN A 184 -25.56 -5.91 4.16
N ALA A 185 -26.12 -4.86 3.53
CA ALA A 185 -27.54 -4.55 3.59
C ALA A 185 -28.43 -5.67 3.01
N ALA A 186 -27.87 -6.58 2.18
CA ALA A 186 -28.54 -7.75 1.63
C ALA A 186 -28.54 -9.00 2.55
N GLY A 187 -28.08 -8.88 3.81
CA GLY A 187 -28.34 -9.88 4.86
C GLY A 187 -27.16 -10.73 5.31
N THR A 188 -25.92 -10.32 5.05
CA THR A 188 -24.73 -11.06 5.50
C THR A 188 -24.49 -10.88 7.01
N LYS A 189 -24.24 -11.99 7.73
CA LYS A 189 -23.91 -11.95 9.17
C LYS A 189 -22.54 -11.30 9.37
N ARG A 190 -22.47 -10.27 10.24
CA ARG A 190 -21.19 -9.73 10.73
C ARG A 190 -20.36 -10.86 11.35
N ARG A 191 -19.12 -11.03 10.89
CA ARG A 191 -18.20 -12.05 11.42
C ARG A 191 -17.88 -11.75 12.89
N LYS A 192 -17.63 -12.80 13.68
CA LYS A 192 -17.07 -12.65 15.03
C LYS A 192 -15.60 -12.24 14.88
N VAL A 193 -15.19 -11.23 15.62
CA VAL A 193 -13.79 -10.83 15.73
C VAL A 193 -13.01 -11.97 16.37
N ASP A 194 -11.93 -12.41 15.72
CA ASP A 194 -11.00 -13.36 16.33
C ASP A 194 -10.05 -12.58 17.24
N VAL A 195 -10.18 -12.80 18.55
CA VAL A 195 -9.42 -12.09 19.58
C VAL A 195 -7.93 -12.49 19.64
N ARG A 196 -7.51 -13.49 18.85
CA ARG A 196 -6.11 -13.95 18.77
C ARG A 196 -5.31 -13.27 17.67
N GLU A 197 -5.99 -12.63 16.73
CA GLU A 197 -5.36 -11.80 15.70
C GLU A 197 -5.03 -10.42 16.27
N PRO A 198 -4.09 -9.65 15.67
CA PRO A 198 -3.93 -8.25 16.02
C PRO A 198 -5.27 -7.50 15.92
N GLN A 199 -5.56 -6.68 16.93
CA GLN A 199 -6.85 -6.00 17.06
C GLN A 199 -6.83 -4.55 16.58
N THR A 200 -5.69 -4.08 16.11
CA THR A 200 -5.47 -2.71 15.64
C THR A 200 -4.60 -2.71 14.38
N ARG A 201 -4.74 -1.67 13.55
CA ARG A 201 -4.04 -1.54 12.26
C ARG A 201 -2.53 -1.50 12.47
N GLU A 202 -2.08 -0.73 13.45
CA GLU A 202 -0.67 -0.60 13.82
C GLU A 202 -0.09 -1.94 14.31
N ALA A 203 -0.84 -2.76 15.06
CA ALA A 203 -0.35 -4.06 15.51
C ALA A 203 -0.19 -5.09 14.37
N TRP A 204 -0.99 -4.99 13.30
CA TRP A 204 -0.79 -5.80 12.09
C TRP A 204 0.49 -5.40 11.35
N PHE A 205 0.71 -4.09 11.19
CA PHE A 205 1.90 -3.59 10.49
C PHE A 205 3.17 -3.75 11.30
N ASP A 206 3.14 -3.59 12.62
CA ASP A 206 4.25 -3.91 13.51
C ASP A 206 4.68 -5.38 13.36
N ALA A 207 3.71 -6.29 13.40
CA ALA A 207 3.97 -7.71 13.23
C ALA A 207 4.56 -8.06 11.85
N ALA A 208 4.14 -7.37 10.79
CA ALA A 208 4.68 -7.55 9.44
C ALA A 208 6.08 -6.94 9.30
N TRP A 209 6.26 -5.71 9.75
CA TRP A 209 7.49 -4.93 9.62
C TRP A 209 8.61 -5.51 10.48
N SER A 210 8.33 -5.86 11.74
CA SER A 210 9.29 -6.53 12.64
C SER A 210 9.85 -7.82 12.03
N ARG A 211 9.03 -8.60 11.31
CA ARG A 211 9.50 -9.80 10.60
C ARG A 211 10.34 -9.46 9.39
N LEU A 212 9.94 -8.49 8.57
CA LEU A 212 10.72 -8.04 7.41
C LEU A 212 12.07 -7.48 7.83
N ARG A 213 12.13 -6.77 8.97
CA ARG A 213 13.37 -6.26 9.54
C ARG A 213 14.36 -7.38 9.86
N LEU A 214 13.90 -8.50 10.43
CA LEU A 214 14.76 -9.68 10.64
C LEU A 214 15.33 -10.22 9.33
N VAL A 215 14.55 -10.18 8.24
CA VAL A 215 15.04 -10.58 6.92
C VAL A 215 16.12 -9.62 6.44
N VAL A 216 15.82 -8.32 6.47
CA VAL A 216 16.67 -7.25 5.98
C VAL A 216 18.00 -7.17 6.75
N ASP A 217 17.95 -7.15 8.08
CA ASP A 217 19.12 -6.98 8.94
C ASP A 217 19.96 -8.26 9.05
N GLY A 218 19.33 -9.43 9.02
CA GLY A 218 19.98 -10.72 9.24
C GLY A 218 20.45 -11.44 7.99
N LEU A 219 19.66 -11.40 6.90
CA LEU A 219 19.90 -12.25 5.73
C LEU A 219 20.65 -11.54 4.60
N PHE A 220 20.42 -10.24 4.38
CA PHE A 220 21.01 -9.54 3.23
C PHE A 220 22.51 -9.28 3.35
N PRO A 221 23.07 -8.87 4.51
CA PRO A 221 24.52 -8.61 4.61
C PRO A 221 25.37 -9.87 4.42
N ALA A 222 24.86 -11.04 4.83
CA ALA A 222 25.57 -12.32 4.73
C ALA A 222 25.48 -12.97 3.34
N ALA A 223 24.42 -12.69 2.58
CA ALA A 223 24.23 -13.23 1.23
C ALA A 223 24.87 -12.41 0.10
N TRP A 224 25.14 -11.12 0.35
CA TRP A 224 25.66 -10.20 -0.66
C TRP A 224 27.09 -10.54 -1.15
N GLU A 225 27.88 -11.27 -0.36
CA GLU A 225 29.27 -11.61 -0.68
C GLU A 225 29.42 -12.76 -1.69
N GLY A 226 28.34 -13.39 -2.17
CA GLY A 226 28.44 -14.54 -3.09
C GLY A 226 27.23 -14.90 -3.96
N ALA A 227 26.13 -14.14 -3.93
CA ALA A 227 24.92 -14.46 -4.68
C ALA A 227 24.88 -13.76 -6.06
N ASP A 228 25.44 -14.41 -7.08
CA ASP A 228 25.18 -14.10 -8.51
C ASP A 228 23.87 -14.79 -9.00
N ASP A 229 23.03 -15.28 -8.09
CA ASP A 229 21.86 -16.10 -8.43
C ASP A 229 20.58 -15.26 -8.60
N ALA A 230 19.90 -15.53 -9.71
CA ALA A 230 18.64 -14.92 -10.13
C ALA A 230 17.59 -14.92 -9.01
N ASP A 231 17.36 -16.08 -8.38
CA ASP A 231 16.36 -16.27 -7.35
C ASP A 231 16.63 -15.42 -6.10
N HIS A 232 17.90 -15.30 -5.74
CA HIS A 232 18.35 -14.49 -4.62
C HIS A 232 18.07 -13.01 -4.88
N LEU A 233 18.39 -12.50 -6.08
CA LEU A 233 18.15 -11.11 -6.42
C LEU A 233 16.65 -10.77 -6.44
N VAL A 234 15.80 -11.67 -6.95
CA VAL A 234 14.35 -11.48 -7.03
C VAL A 234 13.69 -11.50 -5.64
N ILE A 235 14.05 -12.42 -4.76
CA ILE A 235 13.47 -12.44 -3.40
C ILE A 235 13.92 -11.22 -2.58
N MET A 236 15.18 -10.81 -2.72
CA MET A 236 15.73 -9.63 -2.05
C MET A 236 15.03 -8.35 -2.49
N SER A 237 14.83 -8.25 -3.80
CA SER A 237 14.02 -7.24 -4.45
C SER A 237 12.59 -7.12 -3.90
N LEU A 238 11.89 -8.26 -3.77
CA LEU A 238 10.53 -8.29 -3.23
C LEU A 238 10.48 -7.98 -1.74
N VAL A 239 11.44 -8.48 -0.96
CA VAL A 239 11.53 -8.21 0.48
C VAL A 239 11.80 -6.72 0.72
N ALA A 240 12.76 -6.11 0.00
CA ALA A 240 13.05 -4.68 0.14
C ALA A 240 11.84 -3.81 -0.24
N SER A 241 11.13 -4.18 -1.30
CA SER A 241 9.92 -3.50 -1.73
C SER A 241 8.81 -3.61 -0.68
N LEU A 242 8.55 -4.82 -0.16
CA LEU A 242 7.53 -5.02 0.85
C LEU A 242 7.92 -4.40 2.21
N TYR A 243 9.20 -4.42 2.58
CA TYR A 243 9.73 -3.74 3.77
C TYR A 243 9.40 -2.24 3.71
N SER A 244 9.75 -1.60 2.60
CA SER A 244 9.50 -0.17 2.39
C SER A 244 8.01 0.16 2.37
N HIS A 245 7.21 -0.66 1.68
CA HIS A 245 5.75 -0.50 1.66
C HIS A 245 5.16 -0.64 3.07
N CYS A 246 5.58 -1.66 3.81
CA CYS A 246 5.10 -1.91 5.15
C CYS A 246 5.54 -0.83 6.14
N GLN A 247 6.77 -0.31 6.03
CA GLN A 247 7.27 0.79 6.85
C GLN A 247 6.39 2.03 6.64
N ALA A 248 6.16 2.44 5.39
CA ALA A 248 5.33 3.61 5.09
C ALA A 248 3.91 3.49 5.66
N ARG A 249 3.30 2.30 5.55
CA ARG A 249 1.97 2.03 6.13
C ARG A 249 1.97 1.93 7.64
N TYR A 250 3.05 1.44 8.23
CA TYR A 250 3.19 1.35 9.68
C TYR A 250 3.29 2.73 10.31
N VAL A 251 4.15 3.60 9.75
CA VAL A 251 4.31 5.00 10.17
C VAL A 251 2.97 5.75 10.06
N ASP A 252 2.24 5.61 8.94
CA ASP A 252 0.90 6.21 8.80
C ASP A 252 -0.08 5.71 9.89
N ALA A 253 -0.07 4.41 10.16
CA ALA A 253 -0.95 3.83 11.18
C ALA A 253 -0.62 4.34 12.59
N LEU A 254 0.67 4.51 12.93
CA LEU A 254 1.11 5.05 14.21
C LEU A 254 0.68 6.52 14.38
N PHE A 255 0.87 7.37 13.37
CA PHE A 255 0.32 8.73 13.37
C PHE A 255 -1.21 8.74 13.48
N GLY A 256 -1.90 7.83 12.78
CA GLY A 256 -3.35 7.66 12.89
C GLY A 256 -3.82 7.27 14.30
N ALA A 257 -2.99 6.56 15.05
CA ALA A 257 -3.24 6.17 16.44
C ALA A 257 -2.80 7.24 17.47
N GLY A 258 -2.13 8.32 17.03
CA GLY A 258 -1.56 9.35 17.90
C GLY A 258 -0.28 8.93 18.62
N ALA A 259 0.44 7.95 18.07
CA ALA A 259 1.73 7.45 18.56
C ALA A 259 2.89 8.10 17.78
N ASP A 260 2.95 9.43 17.77
CA ASP A 260 3.85 10.21 16.92
C ASP A 260 5.33 9.92 17.22
N ASP A 261 5.71 9.77 18.49
CA ASP A 261 7.10 9.45 18.88
C ASP A 261 7.54 8.09 18.31
N ASP A 262 6.69 7.07 18.43
CA ASP A 262 6.95 5.73 17.87
C ASP A 262 7.02 5.77 16.33
N ALA A 263 6.17 6.61 15.70
CA ALA A 263 6.18 6.80 14.25
C ALA A 263 7.50 7.41 13.77
N LEU A 264 8.01 8.41 14.48
CA LEU A 264 9.29 9.07 14.18
C LEU A 264 10.49 8.14 14.43
N ASP A 265 10.42 7.27 15.44
CA ASP A 265 11.45 6.25 15.68
C ASP A 265 11.52 5.25 14.51
N VAL A 266 10.37 4.73 14.05
CA VAL A 266 10.30 3.81 12.89
C VAL A 266 10.75 4.49 11.59
N GLU A 267 10.40 5.76 11.39
CA GLU A 267 10.81 6.56 10.25
C GLU A 267 12.32 6.86 10.25
N GLY A 268 12.91 7.02 11.44
CA GLY A 268 14.32 7.32 11.65
C GLY A 268 15.26 6.11 11.55
N GLU A 269 14.73 4.88 11.53
CA GLU A 269 15.53 3.68 11.26
C GLU A 269 16.05 3.70 9.81
N ASP A 270 17.31 3.30 9.59
CA ASP A 270 17.99 3.33 8.29
C ASP A 270 17.10 2.70 7.21
N ALA A 271 16.45 3.56 6.41
CA ALA A 271 15.48 3.11 5.43
C ALA A 271 16.19 2.35 4.32
N TRP A 272 15.84 1.08 4.17
CA TRP A 272 16.13 0.30 2.95
C TRP A 272 15.39 0.83 1.72
N PHE A 273 14.52 1.83 1.90
CA PHE A 273 13.83 2.51 0.81
C PHE A 273 14.77 3.45 0.06
N GLY A 274 15.00 3.14 -1.21
CA GLY A 274 15.53 4.08 -2.19
C GLY A 274 14.43 4.52 -3.15
N TRP A 275 14.36 5.83 -3.45
CA TRP A 275 13.60 6.36 -4.59
C TRP A 275 14.09 5.87 -5.95
N ARG A 276 15.24 5.19 -5.92
CA ARG A 276 15.78 4.40 -7.01
C ARG A 276 15.83 2.95 -6.55
N TYR A 277 15.34 2.09 -7.40
CA TYR A 277 15.38 0.66 -7.19
C TYR A 277 16.80 0.12 -7.45
N ASP A 278 17.61 0.03 -6.39
CA ASP A 278 19.01 -0.42 -6.46
C ASP A 278 19.22 -1.84 -5.88
N CYS A 279 18.15 -2.55 -5.52
CA CYS A 279 18.21 -3.89 -4.94
C CYS A 279 18.56 -4.97 -6.00
N ALA A 280 19.79 -4.88 -6.49
CA ALA A 280 20.62 -5.87 -7.19
C ALA A 280 21.53 -5.06 -8.12
N GLY A 281 22.82 -4.98 -7.81
CA GLY A 281 23.78 -4.23 -8.63
C GLY A 281 23.64 -4.59 -10.11
N SER A 282 23.37 -3.58 -10.95
CA SER A 282 23.21 -3.64 -12.42
C SER A 282 22.00 -4.46 -12.91
N GLY A 283 21.30 -3.99 -13.95
CA GLY A 283 20.07 -4.60 -14.51
C GLY A 283 20.21 -5.98 -15.16
N ASN A 284 21.16 -6.79 -14.69
CA ASN A 284 21.21 -8.24 -14.93
C ASN A 284 20.11 -9.01 -14.16
N SER A 285 19.41 -8.39 -13.20
CA SER A 285 18.37 -9.05 -12.39
C SER A 285 16.97 -9.02 -13.00
N LEU A 286 16.67 -8.11 -13.93
CA LEU A 286 15.31 -7.92 -14.45
C LEU A 286 14.86 -8.97 -15.49
N GLY A 287 15.78 -9.83 -15.95
CA GLY A 287 15.49 -11.01 -16.78
C GLY A 287 15.62 -12.35 -16.04
N ALA A 288 15.78 -12.31 -14.71
CA ALA A 288 15.89 -13.49 -13.88
C ALA A 288 14.51 -14.14 -13.64
N GLU A 289 14.37 -15.41 -14.02
CA GLU A 289 13.23 -16.23 -13.60
C GLU A 289 13.65 -17.06 -12.38
N SER A 290 12.94 -16.89 -11.26
CA SER A 290 13.07 -17.75 -10.09
C SER A 290 12.12 -18.94 -10.17
N HIS A 291 12.42 -19.99 -9.40
CA HIS A 291 11.58 -21.19 -9.27
C HIS A 291 10.12 -20.87 -8.86
N TYR A 292 9.89 -19.76 -8.17
CA TYR A 292 8.56 -19.36 -7.69
C TYR A 292 8.12 -17.95 -8.13
N LEU A 293 9.01 -17.16 -8.71
CA LEU A 293 8.83 -15.71 -8.88
C LEU A 293 9.42 -15.22 -10.20
N GLY A 294 8.76 -14.27 -10.86
CA GLY A 294 9.37 -13.52 -11.96
C GLY A 294 10.11 -12.29 -11.41
N ALA A 295 11.25 -11.92 -11.98
CA ALA A 295 11.84 -10.60 -11.70
C ALA A 295 10.90 -9.44 -12.05
N SER A 296 9.98 -9.65 -12.99
CA SER A 296 8.90 -8.72 -13.30
C SER A 296 7.94 -8.45 -12.13
N ASP A 297 7.81 -9.37 -11.16
CA ASP A 297 6.93 -9.18 -9.99
C ASP A 297 7.45 -8.10 -9.03
N SER A 298 8.75 -7.80 -9.09
CA SER A 298 9.36 -6.88 -8.16
C SER A 298 9.18 -5.42 -8.56
N ILE A 299 9.01 -5.12 -9.85
CA ILE A 299 8.75 -3.74 -10.33
C ILE A 299 7.41 -3.22 -9.78
N PRO A 300 6.26 -3.91 -9.95
CA PRO A 300 5.00 -3.45 -9.35
C PRO A 300 5.06 -3.42 -7.81
N ALA A 301 5.79 -4.35 -7.17
CA ALA A 301 5.95 -4.31 -5.72
C ALA A 301 6.69 -3.05 -5.24
N TYR A 302 7.75 -2.67 -5.94
CA TYR A 302 8.49 -1.43 -5.70
C TYR A 302 7.62 -0.19 -5.93
N LEU A 303 6.91 -0.13 -7.06
CA LEU A 303 6.08 1.03 -7.38
C LEU A 303 4.92 1.20 -6.39
N ARG A 304 4.35 0.12 -5.83
CA ARG A 304 3.40 0.21 -4.71
C ARG A 304 4.05 0.78 -3.45
N ALA A 305 5.30 0.43 -3.15
CA ALA A 305 6.04 1.01 -2.04
C ALA A 305 6.26 2.52 -2.25
N VAL A 306 6.59 2.94 -3.47
CA VAL A 306 6.71 4.35 -3.86
C VAL A 306 5.37 5.07 -3.67
N THR A 307 4.25 4.51 -4.16
CA THR A 307 2.91 5.09 -3.97
C THR A 307 2.58 5.24 -2.49
N ALA A 308 2.87 4.23 -1.65
CA ALA A 308 2.65 4.31 -0.22
C ALA A 308 3.52 5.38 0.46
N ARG A 309 4.77 5.56 0.01
CA ARG A 309 5.67 6.61 0.50
C ARG A 309 5.17 8.00 0.15
N ILE A 310 4.73 8.21 -1.09
CA ILE A 310 4.15 9.49 -1.53
C ILE A 310 2.95 9.84 -0.66
N ALA A 311 2.03 8.89 -0.47
CA ALA A 311 0.84 9.09 0.38
C ALA A 311 1.19 9.44 1.84
N LEU A 312 2.21 8.79 2.42
CA LEU A 312 2.68 9.12 3.77
C LEU A 312 3.24 10.55 3.85
N LEU A 313 4.07 10.95 2.88
CA LEU A 313 4.69 12.28 2.85
C LEU A 313 3.65 13.37 2.66
N GLU A 314 2.67 13.15 1.80
CA GLU A 314 1.56 14.06 1.56
C GLU A 314 0.67 14.21 2.80
N ALA A 315 0.27 13.10 3.43
CA ALA A 315 -0.69 13.13 4.53
C ALA A 315 -0.09 13.54 5.89
N ARG A 316 1.18 13.19 6.13
CA ARG A 316 1.80 13.30 7.47
C ARG A 316 3.04 14.17 7.49
N ALA A 317 3.79 14.21 6.39
CA ALA A 317 5.11 14.85 6.31
C ALA A 317 5.96 14.64 7.60
N PRO A 318 6.36 13.40 7.94
CA PRO A 318 6.89 13.06 9.27
C PRO A 318 8.06 13.93 9.74
N ALA A 319 8.96 14.29 8.82
CA ALA A 319 10.11 15.17 9.08
C ALA A 319 9.81 16.67 8.90
N GLY A 320 8.54 17.03 8.70
CA GLY A 320 8.05 18.37 8.39
C GLY A 320 7.81 18.61 6.88
N PRO A 321 6.95 19.59 6.53
CA PRO A 321 6.58 19.86 5.13
C PRO A 321 7.78 20.19 4.22
N GLU A 322 8.75 20.95 4.71
CA GLU A 322 9.95 21.32 3.94
C GLU A 322 10.80 20.09 3.56
N ALA A 323 10.98 19.16 4.50
CA ALA A 323 11.72 17.92 4.27
C ALA A 323 10.95 17.00 3.31
N ALA A 324 9.63 16.91 3.45
CA ALA A 324 8.78 16.14 2.53
C ALA A 324 8.84 16.70 1.10
N VAL A 325 8.81 18.02 0.93
CA VAL A 325 8.97 18.69 -0.38
C VAL A 325 10.33 18.39 -1.00
N GLU A 326 11.41 18.42 -0.21
CA GLU A 326 12.76 18.05 -0.68
C GLU A 326 12.83 16.58 -1.08
N GLU A 327 12.26 15.70 -0.26
CA GLU A 327 12.25 14.27 -0.50
C GLU A 327 11.46 13.91 -1.77
N LEU A 328 10.27 14.47 -1.97
CA LEU A 328 9.48 14.27 -3.19
C LEU A 328 10.21 14.82 -4.42
N ALA A 329 10.91 15.95 -4.30
CA ALA A 329 11.72 16.49 -5.39
C ALA A 329 12.90 15.57 -5.75
N LYS A 330 13.53 14.92 -4.76
CA LYS A 330 14.53 13.87 -4.97
C LYS A 330 13.87 12.65 -5.63
N GLY A 331 12.71 12.24 -5.14
CA GLY A 331 11.93 11.12 -5.66
C GLY A 331 11.62 11.25 -7.15
N VAL A 332 11.10 12.41 -7.58
CA VAL A 332 10.86 12.71 -9.00
C VAL A 332 12.12 12.52 -9.85
N LYS A 333 13.28 13.01 -9.39
CA LYS A 333 14.54 12.87 -10.13
C LYS A 333 15.00 11.41 -10.22
N GLU A 334 14.96 10.68 -9.11
CA GLU A 334 15.40 9.29 -9.06
C GLU A 334 14.46 8.36 -9.84
N LEU A 335 13.15 8.60 -9.81
CA LEU A 335 12.17 7.85 -10.62
C LEU A 335 12.37 8.11 -12.13
N HIS A 336 12.68 9.34 -12.53
CA HIS A 336 13.10 9.61 -13.91
C HIS A 336 14.37 8.85 -14.29
N LEU A 337 15.39 8.88 -13.44
CA LEU A 337 16.62 8.12 -13.67
C LEU A 337 16.34 6.62 -13.76
N TYR A 338 15.47 6.08 -12.91
CA TYR A 338 15.06 4.68 -12.95
C TYR A 338 14.38 4.33 -14.29
N GLY A 339 13.40 5.13 -14.72
CA GLY A 339 12.72 4.94 -16.01
C GLY A 339 13.65 5.06 -17.23
N ASP A 340 14.58 6.02 -17.20
CA ASP A 340 15.48 6.32 -18.31
C ASP A 340 16.73 5.42 -18.36
N SER A 341 17.13 4.80 -17.25
CA SER A 341 18.37 3.99 -17.20
C SER A 341 18.14 2.52 -16.87
N HIS A 342 17.25 2.18 -15.94
CA HIS A 342 17.04 0.78 -15.52
C HIS A 342 15.98 0.07 -16.35
N LEU A 343 14.90 0.75 -16.75
CA LEU A 343 13.94 0.14 -17.68
C LEU A 343 14.49 0.02 -19.12
N LEU A 344 15.60 0.70 -19.47
CA LEU A 344 16.29 0.46 -20.75
C LEU A 344 17.14 -0.82 -20.75
N GLU A 345 17.44 -1.38 -19.58
CA GLU A 345 18.22 -2.61 -19.44
C GLU A 345 17.33 -3.86 -19.54
N LEU A 346 16.01 -3.72 -19.36
CA LEU A 346 15.02 -4.69 -19.83
C LEU A 346 15.18 -4.85 -21.34
N GLN A 347 15.45 -6.07 -21.81
CA GLN A 347 15.67 -6.34 -23.24
C GLN A 347 14.49 -5.82 -24.07
N ASP A 348 14.76 -5.35 -25.29
CA ASP A 348 13.76 -4.80 -26.24
C ASP A 348 12.57 -5.77 -26.56
N ASP A 349 12.63 -7.02 -26.09
CA ASP A 349 11.62 -8.07 -26.30
C ASP A 349 10.64 -8.26 -25.10
N ASP A 350 10.72 -7.46 -24.03
CA ASP A 350 9.70 -7.49 -22.97
C ASP A 350 8.46 -6.67 -23.36
N ASP A 351 7.38 -7.37 -23.74
CA ASP A 351 6.09 -6.80 -24.12
C ASP A 351 5.49 -5.91 -23.00
N ALA A 352 5.92 -6.07 -21.73
CA ALA A 352 5.47 -5.27 -20.59
C ALA A 352 6.27 -3.97 -20.38
N LEU A 353 7.35 -3.72 -21.12
CA LEU A 353 8.14 -2.48 -20.98
C LEU A 353 7.32 -1.18 -21.11
N PRO A 354 6.37 -1.05 -22.05
CA PRO A 354 5.49 0.11 -22.12
C PRO A 354 4.65 0.30 -20.86
N LEU A 355 4.19 -0.80 -20.24
CA LEU A 355 3.45 -0.75 -18.97
C LEU A 355 4.35 -0.23 -17.84
N TYR A 356 5.56 -0.77 -17.68
CA TYR A 356 6.45 -0.31 -16.59
C TYR A 356 6.83 1.16 -16.73
N ARG A 357 7.10 1.63 -17.96
CA ARG A 357 7.34 3.06 -18.21
C ARG A 357 6.15 3.92 -17.84
N PHE A 358 4.95 3.48 -18.19
CA PHE A 358 3.72 4.16 -17.80
C PHE A 358 3.57 4.21 -16.27
N LEU A 359 3.79 3.11 -15.55
CA LEU A 359 3.67 3.06 -14.10
C LEU A 359 4.70 3.97 -13.39
N VAL A 360 5.93 4.05 -13.92
CA VAL A 360 6.94 5.02 -13.42
C VAL A 360 6.50 6.45 -13.68
N ASP A 361 5.98 6.75 -14.87
CA ASP A 361 5.44 8.08 -15.20
C ASP A 361 4.27 8.47 -14.27
N VAL A 362 3.42 7.51 -13.89
CA VAL A 362 2.37 7.71 -12.87
C VAL A 362 2.98 8.08 -11.51
N CYS A 363 3.97 7.33 -11.01
CA CYS A 363 4.61 7.65 -9.73
C CYS A 363 5.31 9.02 -9.74
N VAL A 364 5.91 9.41 -10.87
CA VAL A 364 6.50 10.75 -11.07
C VAL A 364 5.43 11.84 -11.00
N ALA A 365 4.28 11.62 -11.64
CA ALA A 365 3.18 12.56 -11.64
C ALA A 365 2.58 12.70 -10.22
N ASP A 366 2.38 11.59 -9.52
CA ASP A 366 1.87 11.58 -8.14
C ASP A 366 2.83 12.28 -7.18
N ALA A 367 4.14 12.01 -7.26
CA ALA A 367 5.14 12.69 -6.43
C ALA A 367 5.21 14.20 -6.74
N SER A 368 5.05 14.59 -8.01
CA SER A 368 5.02 15.99 -8.43
C SER A 368 3.76 16.70 -7.92
N ALA A 369 2.61 16.02 -7.95
CA ALA A 369 1.35 16.53 -7.42
C ALA A 369 1.42 16.69 -5.90
N ALA A 370 1.83 15.67 -5.15
CA ALA A 370 2.01 15.74 -3.70
C ALA A 370 2.96 16.88 -3.28
N ARG A 371 4.07 17.05 -4.02
CA ARG A 371 5.00 18.16 -3.78
C ARG A 371 4.34 19.52 -4.00
N PHE A 372 3.52 19.64 -5.03
CA PHE A 372 2.77 20.86 -5.32
C PHE A 372 1.76 21.17 -4.20
N LEU A 373 0.98 20.16 -3.78
CA LEU A 373 -0.01 20.30 -2.70
C LEU A 373 0.64 20.82 -1.40
N LEU A 374 1.75 20.21 -0.96
CA LEU A 374 2.47 20.68 0.24
C LEU A 374 3.03 22.11 0.12
N LEU A 375 3.45 22.52 -1.08
CA LEU A 375 3.90 23.90 -1.33
C LEU A 375 2.73 24.90 -1.32
N GLU A 376 1.57 24.49 -1.79
CA GLU A 376 0.37 25.31 -1.78
C GLU A 376 -0.18 25.46 -0.35
N ASP A 377 -0.25 24.38 0.42
CA ASP A 377 -0.60 24.41 1.85
C ASP A 377 0.30 25.38 2.63
N ALA A 378 1.61 25.38 2.35
CA ALA A 378 2.55 26.30 2.99
C ALA A 378 2.33 27.78 2.58
N VAL A 379 1.90 28.03 1.34
CA VAL A 379 1.53 29.37 0.86
C VAL A 379 0.24 29.85 1.53
N GLU A 380 -0.79 29.01 1.57
CA GLU A 380 -2.06 29.32 2.23
C GLU A 380 -1.87 29.58 3.73
N ALA A 381 -1.16 28.70 4.44
CA ALA A 381 -0.87 28.88 5.87
C ALA A 381 -0.11 30.19 6.17
N LYS A 382 0.71 30.67 5.24
CA LYS A 382 1.53 31.88 5.42
C LYS A 382 0.77 33.17 5.07
N TYR A 383 -0.01 33.16 4.00
CA TYR A 383 -0.59 34.38 3.43
C TYR A 383 -2.11 34.50 3.63
N ARG A 384 -2.79 33.39 3.96
CA ARG A 384 -4.24 33.30 4.16
C ARG A 384 -4.61 32.39 5.37
N PRO A 385 -4.00 32.61 6.56
CA PRO A 385 -4.22 31.74 7.72
C PRO A 385 -5.68 31.74 8.24
N ASP A 386 -6.44 32.80 7.96
CA ASP A 386 -7.81 32.98 8.46
C ASP A 386 -8.89 32.39 7.53
N ALA A 387 -8.50 31.80 6.39
CA ALA A 387 -9.44 31.22 5.42
C ALA A 387 -10.07 29.88 5.87
N GLY A 388 -9.64 29.33 7.02
CA GLY A 388 -10.09 28.05 7.56
C GLY A 388 -10.97 28.11 8.82
N ASP A 389 -11.24 29.29 9.38
CA ASP A 389 -12.15 29.44 10.53
C ASP A 389 -13.58 29.74 10.03
N ASP A 390 -14.35 28.66 9.83
CA ASP A 390 -15.75 28.57 9.37
C ASP A 390 -16.80 29.26 10.28
N ASP A 391 -16.43 30.23 11.11
CA ASP A 391 -17.32 30.80 12.15
C ASP A 391 -17.97 32.15 11.83
N ASP A 392 -17.77 32.74 10.63
CA ASP A 392 -18.54 33.91 10.20
C ASP A 392 -19.05 33.76 8.74
N ASP A 393 -20.38 33.72 8.58
CA ASP A 393 -21.16 33.82 7.33
C ASP A 393 -20.96 35.16 6.57
N GLU A 394 -19.80 35.79 6.66
CA GLU A 394 -19.41 36.89 5.78
C GLU A 394 -18.63 36.29 4.60
N GLU A 395 -19.08 36.57 3.38
CA GLU A 395 -18.30 36.34 2.15
C GLU A 395 -16.95 37.08 2.29
N GLY A 396 -15.99 36.43 2.95
CA GLY A 396 -14.70 37.01 3.27
C GLY A 396 -13.96 37.31 1.98
N GLU A 397 -13.55 38.56 1.82
CA GLU A 397 -12.72 39.00 0.69
C GLU A 397 -11.41 38.19 0.71
N VAL A 398 -11.27 37.24 -0.22
CA VAL A 398 -10.06 36.40 -0.33
C VAL A 398 -8.85 37.32 -0.52
N THR A 399 -7.92 37.27 0.42
CA THR A 399 -6.75 38.15 0.39
C THR A 399 -5.87 37.80 -0.83
N PRO A 400 -5.51 38.76 -1.69
CA PRO A 400 -4.62 38.49 -2.83
C PRO A 400 -3.23 38.05 -2.37
N LEU A 401 -2.65 37.07 -3.08
CA LEU A 401 -1.29 36.59 -2.84
C LEU A 401 -0.24 37.58 -3.37
N PRO A 402 0.91 37.72 -2.69
CA PRO A 402 2.05 38.46 -3.21
C PRO A 402 2.73 37.64 -4.32
N LEU A 403 2.41 37.96 -5.57
CA LEU A 403 2.85 37.20 -6.76
C LEU A 403 4.38 37.16 -6.96
N ASP A 404 5.12 38.07 -6.33
CA ASP A 404 6.58 38.16 -6.37
C ASP A 404 7.27 37.44 -5.21
N ALA A 405 6.52 36.90 -4.25
CA ALA A 405 7.09 36.11 -3.17
C ALA A 405 7.65 34.77 -3.68
N ASP A 406 8.86 34.44 -3.23
CA ASP A 406 9.59 33.24 -3.68
C ASP A 406 8.78 31.95 -3.47
N GLU A 407 8.01 31.84 -2.38
CA GLU A 407 7.20 30.65 -2.10
C GLU A 407 5.99 30.52 -3.05
N VAL A 408 5.34 31.65 -3.39
CA VAL A 408 4.22 31.68 -4.34
C VAL A 408 4.71 31.33 -5.75
N VAL A 409 5.87 31.87 -6.14
CA VAL A 409 6.50 31.53 -7.43
C VAL A 409 6.89 30.04 -7.48
N ALA A 410 7.44 29.51 -6.38
CA ALA A 410 7.78 28.09 -6.28
C ALA A 410 6.55 27.18 -6.37
N ALA A 411 5.46 27.51 -5.69
CA ALA A 411 4.20 26.77 -5.75
C ALA A 411 3.58 26.80 -7.15
N LYS A 412 3.53 27.98 -7.80
CA LYS A 412 3.04 28.10 -9.20
C LYS A 412 3.88 27.25 -10.17
N LYS A 413 5.21 27.28 -10.02
CA LYS A 413 6.10 26.45 -10.84
C LYS A 413 5.87 24.95 -10.59
N ALA A 414 5.70 24.54 -9.34
CA ALA A 414 5.39 23.15 -9.00
C ALA A 414 4.03 22.71 -9.57
N ALA A 415 3.02 23.60 -9.57
CA ALA A 415 1.72 23.34 -10.20
C ALA A 415 1.85 23.09 -11.70
N GLU A 416 2.66 23.89 -12.41
CA GLU A 416 2.97 23.70 -13.83
C GLU A 416 3.69 22.36 -14.07
N GLU A 417 4.71 22.05 -13.28
CA GLU A 417 5.46 20.78 -13.34
C GLU A 417 4.52 19.58 -13.13
N ALA A 418 3.68 19.61 -12.10
CA ALA A 418 2.69 18.56 -11.80
C ALA A 418 1.65 18.42 -12.93
N THR A 419 1.10 19.53 -13.42
CA THR A 419 0.14 19.53 -14.54
C THR A 419 0.75 18.90 -15.80
N VAL A 420 2.01 19.23 -16.12
CA VAL A 420 2.74 18.66 -17.26
C VAL A 420 2.99 17.16 -17.05
N ALA A 421 3.38 16.75 -15.85
CA ALA A 421 3.62 15.35 -15.52
C ALA A 421 2.35 14.51 -15.66
N VAL A 422 1.22 14.93 -15.08
CA VAL A 422 -0.07 14.22 -15.19
C VAL A 422 -0.57 14.19 -16.64
N ARG A 423 -0.37 15.26 -17.42
CA ARG A 423 -0.71 15.23 -18.85
C ARG A 423 0.13 14.24 -19.63
N LYS A 424 1.41 14.11 -19.28
CA LYS A 424 2.30 13.10 -19.89
C LYS A 424 1.78 11.69 -19.63
N THR A 425 1.26 11.39 -18.44
CA THR A 425 0.69 10.06 -18.15
C THR A 425 -0.56 9.79 -19.00
N LEU A 426 -1.41 10.79 -19.23
CA LEU A 426 -2.58 10.66 -20.11
C LEU A 426 -2.20 10.39 -21.58
N GLU A 427 -1.13 11.01 -22.08
CA GLU A 427 -0.60 10.71 -23.41
C GLU A 427 0.07 9.33 -23.47
N ALA A 428 0.84 8.96 -22.44
CA ALA A 428 1.45 7.64 -22.33
C ALA A 428 0.39 6.54 -22.28
N PHE A 429 -0.72 6.76 -21.57
CA PHE A 429 -1.86 5.84 -21.51
C PHE A 429 -2.45 5.58 -22.90
N LYS A 430 -2.58 6.61 -23.76
CA LYS A 430 -3.07 6.45 -25.14
C LYS A 430 -2.15 5.58 -26.00
N ALA A 431 -0.87 5.51 -25.65
CA ALA A 431 0.14 4.71 -26.34
C ALA A 431 0.30 3.29 -25.76
N LEU A 432 -0.38 2.96 -24.65
CA LEU A 432 -0.33 1.63 -24.07
C LEU A 432 -0.99 0.58 -24.97
N PRO A 433 -0.43 -0.64 -25.05
CA PRO A 433 -1.12 -1.80 -25.60
C PRO A 433 -2.50 -2.00 -24.98
N ALA A 434 -3.47 -2.42 -25.81
CA ALA A 434 -4.86 -2.55 -25.38
C ALA A 434 -5.07 -3.56 -24.24
N GLU A 435 -4.17 -4.53 -24.09
CA GLU A 435 -4.19 -5.51 -22.99
C GLU A 435 -3.82 -4.91 -21.63
N PHE A 436 -3.10 -3.78 -21.60
CA PHE A 436 -2.73 -3.07 -20.37
C PHE A 436 -3.59 -1.84 -20.10
N ALA A 437 -4.19 -1.24 -21.13
CA ALA A 437 -4.91 0.03 -21.07
C ALA A 437 -6.31 -0.08 -20.41
N HIS A 438 -6.36 -0.37 -19.11
CA HIS A 438 -7.61 -0.44 -18.37
C HIS A 438 -8.21 0.96 -18.10
N PRO A 439 -9.55 1.16 -18.27
CA PRO A 439 -10.18 2.48 -18.09
C PRO A 439 -10.03 3.10 -16.69
N SER A 440 -9.87 2.31 -15.63
CA SER A 440 -9.70 2.84 -14.27
C SER A 440 -8.43 3.67 -14.15
N ALA A 441 -7.32 3.22 -14.75
CA ALA A 441 -6.07 3.96 -14.74
C ALA A 441 -6.21 5.31 -15.46
N LYS A 442 -6.90 5.35 -16.60
CA LYS A 442 -7.23 6.62 -17.28
C LYS A 442 -8.02 7.54 -16.35
N LEU A 443 -9.08 7.03 -15.75
CA LEU A 443 -9.95 7.81 -14.85
C LEU A 443 -9.18 8.37 -13.66
N ALA A 444 -8.30 7.59 -13.03
CA ALA A 444 -7.46 8.01 -11.93
C ALA A 444 -6.55 9.19 -12.33
N GLN A 445 -5.94 9.14 -13.52
CA GLN A 445 -5.11 10.24 -14.02
C GLN A 445 -5.92 11.51 -14.32
N TYR A 446 -7.17 11.39 -14.79
CA TYR A 446 -8.05 12.55 -14.94
C TYR A 446 -8.47 13.15 -13.59
N ARG A 447 -8.74 12.33 -12.57
CA ARG A 447 -9.02 12.81 -11.20
C ARG A 447 -7.83 13.56 -10.62
N LYS A 448 -6.63 13.01 -10.77
CA LYS A 448 -5.39 13.66 -10.33
C LYS A 448 -5.15 14.98 -11.06
N LEU A 449 -5.44 15.04 -12.37
CA LEU A 449 -5.35 16.29 -13.13
C LEU A 449 -6.38 17.32 -12.64
N GLU A 450 -7.61 16.90 -12.38
CA GLU A 450 -8.65 17.77 -11.81
C GLU A 450 -8.22 18.34 -10.46
N GLU A 451 -7.71 17.49 -9.54
CA GLU A 451 -7.21 17.89 -8.23
C GLU A 451 -6.11 18.95 -8.34
N VAL A 452 -5.07 18.70 -9.15
CA VAL A 452 -3.98 19.66 -9.36
C VAL A 452 -4.51 20.98 -9.92
N LEU A 453 -5.47 20.94 -10.86
CA LEU A 453 -6.05 22.14 -11.43
C LEU A 453 -6.91 22.92 -10.42
N LEU A 454 -7.69 22.24 -9.60
CA LEU A 454 -8.48 22.83 -8.52
C LEU A 454 -7.58 23.53 -7.50
N VAL A 455 -6.55 22.85 -7.00
CA VAL A 455 -5.63 23.46 -6.03
C VAL A 455 -4.83 24.60 -6.67
N SER A 456 -4.43 24.46 -7.95
CA SER A 456 -3.76 25.55 -8.66
C SER A 456 -4.63 26.80 -8.85
N SER A 457 -5.96 26.66 -8.77
CA SER A 457 -6.88 27.80 -8.86
C SER A 457 -6.81 28.69 -7.62
N ALA A 458 -6.48 28.14 -6.45
CA ALA A 458 -6.26 28.90 -5.21
C ALA A 458 -5.08 29.88 -5.34
N LEU A 459 -4.08 29.54 -6.17
CA LEU A 459 -2.93 30.39 -6.46
C LEU A 459 -3.21 31.56 -7.43
N ILE A 460 -4.44 31.70 -7.93
CA ILE A 460 -4.87 32.79 -8.81
C ILE A 460 -5.50 33.89 -7.96
N ASN A 461 -5.09 35.15 -8.12
CA ASN A 461 -5.67 36.23 -7.34
C ASN A 461 -7.10 36.57 -7.81
N PRO A 462 -7.99 37.06 -6.91
CA PRO A 462 -9.37 37.38 -7.26
C PRO A 462 -9.55 38.43 -8.37
N ASP A 463 -8.55 39.30 -8.57
CA ASP A 463 -8.53 40.31 -9.63
C ASP A 463 -8.09 39.75 -10.99
N GLU A 464 -7.54 38.54 -11.04
CA GLU A 464 -7.15 37.83 -12.27
C GLU A 464 -8.33 37.06 -12.89
N THR A 465 -9.46 37.74 -13.12
CA THR A 465 -10.73 37.12 -13.56
C THR A 465 -10.63 36.30 -14.84
N ASP A 466 -9.78 36.74 -15.79
CA ASP A 466 -9.57 36.02 -17.05
C ASP A 466 -8.80 34.71 -16.83
N ALA A 467 -7.85 34.68 -15.90
CA ALA A 467 -7.07 33.49 -15.56
C ALA A 467 -7.93 32.48 -14.79
N MET A 468 -8.75 32.96 -13.85
CA MET A 468 -9.72 32.13 -13.12
C MET A 468 -10.73 31.50 -14.08
N ALA A 469 -11.34 32.29 -14.97
CA ALA A 469 -12.29 31.78 -15.97
C ALA A 469 -11.64 30.81 -16.97
N ALA A 470 -10.36 30.97 -17.30
CA ALA A 470 -9.63 30.01 -18.12
C ALA A 470 -9.40 28.69 -17.38
N ARG A 471 -9.07 28.74 -16.08
CA ARG A 471 -8.86 27.55 -15.25
C ARG A 471 -10.15 26.78 -15.03
N GLU A 472 -11.27 27.46 -14.75
CA GLU A 472 -12.58 26.83 -14.61
C GLU A 472 -12.98 26.06 -15.88
N ARG A 473 -12.79 26.67 -17.06
CA ARG A 473 -13.05 25.98 -18.34
C ARG A 473 -12.16 24.76 -18.54
N GLU A 474 -10.89 24.85 -18.16
CA GLU A 474 -9.96 23.73 -18.24
C GLU A 474 -10.38 22.58 -17.33
N ILE A 475 -10.84 22.88 -16.11
CA ILE A 475 -11.41 21.88 -15.18
C ILE A 475 -12.66 21.23 -15.78
N ASP A 476 -13.56 22.02 -16.36
CA ASP A 476 -14.78 21.49 -17.02
C ASP A 476 -14.43 20.58 -18.21
N ASP A 477 -13.45 20.97 -19.03
CA ASP A 477 -12.96 20.15 -20.13
C ASP A 477 -12.36 18.83 -19.62
N VAL A 478 -11.56 18.87 -18.56
CA VAL A 478 -10.99 17.67 -17.90
C VAL A 478 -12.08 16.75 -17.35
N ARG A 479 -13.10 17.31 -16.69
CA ARG A 479 -14.23 16.54 -16.18
C ARG A 479 -14.97 15.82 -17.30
N LYS A 480 -15.23 16.53 -18.39
CA LYS A 480 -15.93 16.00 -19.56
C LYS A 480 -15.12 14.93 -20.28
N GLU A 481 -13.83 15.15 -20.49
CA GLU A 481 -12.94 14.18 -21.15
C GLU A 481 -12.68 12.92 -20.29
N GLY A 482 -12.59 13.11 -18.97
CA GLY A 482 -12.40 12.05 -17.99
C GLY A 482 -13.66 11.26 -17.66
N GLY A 483 -14.85 11.77 -18.02
CA GLY A 483 -16.11 11.18 -17.60
C GLY A 483 -16.39 11.34 -16.10
N LEU A 484 -15.92 12.44 -15.51
CA LEU A 484 -16.07 12.80 -14.09
C LEU A 484 -17.31 13.65 -13.82
N GLU A 485 -18.10 13.97 -14.85
CA GLU A 485 -19.40 14.60 -14.69
C GLU A 485 -20.28 13.71 -13.79
N GLN A 486 -20.54 14.16 -12.56
CA GLN A 486 -21.53 13.51 -11.70
C GLN A 486 -22.89 13.59 -12.42
N ASP A 487 -23.62 12.49 -12.45
CA ASP A 487 -25.05 12.47 -12.79
C ASP A 487 -25.83 13.24 -11.71
N VAL A 488 -25.73 14.57 -11.70
CA VAL A 488 -26.58 15.48 -10.89
C VAL A 488 -28.08 15.30 -11.25
N ALA A 489 -28.37 14.51 -12.29
CA ALA A 489 -29.72 14.16 -12.73
C ALA A 489 -30.41 13.05 -11.89
N ALA A 490 -29.70 12.27 -11.06
CA ALA A 490 -30.32 11.13 -10.36
C ALA A 490 -31.10 11.51 -9.08
N GLU A 491 -30.82 12.66 -8.46
CA GLU A 491 -31.55 13.11 -7.25
C GLU A 491 -32.83 13.92 -7.56
N GLY A 492 -33.03 14.38 -8.80
CA GLY A 492 -34.21 15.14 -9.21
C GLY A 492 -35.37 14.31 -9.78
N ALA A 493 -35.16 13.04 -10.12
CA ALA A 493 -36.17 12.23 -10.82
C ALA A 493 -37.05 11.38 -9.88
N ALA A 494 -36.69 11.24 -8.59
CA ALA A 494 -37.45 10.45 -7.63
C ALA A 494 -38.66 11.20 -7.01
N ASP A 495 -38.74 12.53 -7.16
CA ASP A 495 -39.81 13.34 -6.55
C ASP A 495 -40.92 13.77 -7.55
N ALA A 496 -40.80 13.41 -8.82
CA ALA A 496 -41.84 13.67 -9.84
C ALA A 496 -42.82 12.49 -10.05
N GLY A 497 -42.78 11.47 -9.20
CA GLY A 497 -43.52 10.21 -9.35
C GLY A 497 -44.65 9.96 -8.35
N LYS A 498 -45.10 10.97 -7.61
CA LYS A 498 -46.26 10.86 -6.69
C LYS A 498 -47.23 12.03 -6.86
N GLU A 499 -47.77 12.20 -8.07
CA GLU A 499 -49.08 12.81 -8.26
C GLU A 499 -49.65 12.40 -9.62
N ALA A 500 -50.34 11.24 -9.63
CA ALA A 500 -51.40 10.89 -10.59
C ALA A 500 -52.28 9.78 -10.00
#